data_AF-A0A359M0V1-F1
#
_entry.id   AF-A0A359M0V1-F1
#
_cell.length_a   1.000
_cell.length_b   1.000
_cell.length_c   1.000
_cell.angle_alpha   90.00
_cell.angle_beta   90.00
_cell.angle_gamma   90.00
#
_symmetry.space_group_name_H-M   'P 1'
#
loop_
_entity.id
_entity.type
_entity.pdbx_description
1 polymer ?
#
loop_
_entity_poly.entity_id
_entity_poly.type
_entity_poly.pdbx_seq_one_letter_code
_entity_poly.pdbx_strand_id
1 'polypeptide(L)'
;RIGRAWEAMPEPRHPFSLEIISTDRPSTFVNLGPHPPRLWPEDVDRLHELWLKLTERDDMGARLHHRDVVGVALRRMQRDLDSTDREQVIEDLRKELRHE
;
A
#
# COMPACT_ATOMS: atom_id res chain seq x y z
N ARG A 1 13.12 12.79 -4.16
CA ARG A 1 13.06 14.27 -4.05
C ARG A 1 11.70 14.83 -4.49
N ILE A 2 11.13 14.33 -5.59
CA ILE A 2 9.86 14.85 -6.14
C ILE A 2 8.62 14.61 -5.24
N GLY A 3 8.50 13.44 -4.59
CA GLY A 3 7.43 13.16 -3.61
C GLY A 3 7.41 14.15 -2.44
N ARG A 4 8.57 14.44 -1.83
CA ARG A 4 8.67 15.43 -0.75
C ARG A 4 8.32 16.85 -1.20
N ALA A 5 8.62 17.21 -2.45
CA ALA A 5 8.24 18.52 -2.99
C ALA A 5 6.71 18.62 -3.18
N TRP A 6 6.07 17.54 -3.63
CA TRP A 6 4.62 17.44 -3.72
C TRP A 6 3.95 17.55 -2.34
N GLU A 7 4.44 16.82 -1.33
CA GLU A 7 3.93 16.88 0.06
C GLU A 7 4.03 18.30 0.68
N ALA A 8 5.01 19.09 0.25
CA ALA A 8 5.21 20.46 0.74
C ALA A 8 4.30 21.51 0.06
N MET A 9 3.52 21.14 -0.96
CA MET A 9 2.61 22.08 -1.63
C MET A 9 1.47 22.53 -0.69
N PRO A 10 0.90 23.74 -0.87
CA PRO A 10 -0.32 24.13 -0.16
C PRO A 10 -1.54 23.33 -0.67
N GLU A 11 -2.55 23.18 0.18
CA GLU A 11 -3.84 22.59 -0.23
C GLU A 11 -4.64 23.56 -1.13
N PRO A 12 -5.43 23.05 -2.10
CA PRO A 12 -5.60 21.64 -2.43
C PRO A 12 -4.45 21.07 -3.28
N ARG A 13 -3.89 19.93 -2.87
CA ARG A 13 -2.85 19.23 -3.64
C ARG A 13 -3.47 18.27 -4.64
N HIS A 14 -3.16 18.44 -5.93
CA HIS A 14 -3.67 17.56 -6.97
C HIS A 14 -2.78 16.30 -7.11
N PRO A 15 -3.34 15.08 -7.06
CA PRO A 15 -2.58 13.87 -7.35
C PRO A 15 -2.34 13.73 -8.86
N PHE A 16 -1.16 13.27 -9.28
CA PHE A 16 -0.88 12.99 -10.69
C PHE A 16 0.16 11.88 -10.87
N SER A 17 0.04 11.16 -11.98
CA SER A 17 1.00 10.15 -12.44
C SER A 17 1.93 10.78 -13.47
N LEU A 18 3.23 10.74 -13.23
CA LEU A 18 4.26 11.14 -14.18
C LEU A 18 4.75 9.91 -14.92
N GLU A 19 4.69 9.95 -16.26
CA GLU A 19 5.39 8.99 -17.12
C GLU A 19 6.72 9.61 -17.57
N ILE A 20 7.82 8.97 -17.19
CA ILE A 20 9.17 9.36 -17.57
C ILE A 20 9.59 8.50 -18.76
N ILE A 21 9.58 9.10 -19.95
CA ILE A 21 9.97 8.46 -21.21
C ILE A 21 11.47 8.67 -21.44
N SER A 22 12.17 7.60 -21.78
CA SER A 22 13.57 7.63 -22.21
C SER A 22 13.71 6.85 -23.51
N THR A 23 14.67 7.22 -24.35
CA THR A 23 14.88 6.57 -25.66
C THR A 23 15.51 5.18 -25.55
N ASP A 24 16.12 4.87 -24.42
CA ASP A 24 16.99 3.72 -24.17
C ASP A 24 16.47 2.76 -23.08
N ARG A 25 15.37 3.10 -22.40
CA ARG A 25 14.76 2.28 -21.35
C ARG A 25 13.24 2.37 -21.36
N PRO A 26 12.53 1.35 -20.86
CA PRO A 26 11.10 1.40 -20.67
C PRO A 26 10.65 2.62 -19.86
N SER A 27 9.45 3.13 -20.18
CA SER A 27 8.78 4.20 -19.45
C SER A 27 8.69 3.87 -17.96
N THR A 28 9.06 4.82 -17.10
CA THR A 28 8.91 4.68 -15.65
C THR A 28 7.77 5.55 -15.15
N PHE A 29 6.92 5.02 -14.28
CA PHE A 29 5.81 5.77 -13.70
C PHE A 29 6.14 6.21 -12.27
N VAL A 30 5.83 7.47 -11.94
CA VAL A 30 5.92 8.00 -10.58
C VAL A 30 4.57 8.61 -10.21
N ASN A 31 3.89 8.05 -9.22
CA ASN A 31 2.65 8.61 -8.70
C ASN A 31 2.94 9.59 -7.56
N LEU A 32 2.32 10.76 -7.61
CA LEU A 32 2.41 11.79 -6.58
C LEU A 32 1.04 12.05 -5.99
N GLY A 33 0.96 12.04 -4.66
CA GLY A 33 -0.28 12.12 -3.90
C GLY A 33 -1.04 10.80 -3.73
N PRO A 34 -2.24 10.82 -3.11
CA PRO A 34 -3.08 9.65 -2.94
C PRO A 34 -3.41 9.03 -4.29
N HIS A 35 -2.97 7.79 -4.50
CA HIS A 35 -3.21 7.04 -5.71
C HIS A 35 -3.62 5.61 -5.33
N PRO A 36 -4.36 4.89 -6.21
CA PRO A 36 -4.57 3.47 -6.03
C PRO A 36 -3.22 2.76 -5.97
N PRO A 37 -2.91 2.02 -4.89
CA PRO A 37 -1.64 1.32 -4.80
C PRO A 37 -1.58 0.27 -5.92
N ARG A 38 -0.44 0.21 -6.62
CA ARG A 38 -0.14 -0.96 -7.44
C ARG A 38 0.34 -2.05 -6.49
N LEU A 39 -0.56 -2.98 -6.19
CA LEU A 39 -0.22 -4.20 -5.46
C LEU A 39 0.42 -5.19 -6.43
N TRP A 40 1.36 -5.99 -5.95
CA TRP A 40 1.91 -7.09 -6.72
C TRP A 40 0.86 -8.21 -6.83
N PRO A 41 0.92 -9.06 -7.87
CA PRO A 41 -0.02 -10.18 -8.01
C PRO A 41 -0.10 -11.04 -6.74
N GLU A 42 1.04 -11.32 -6.11
CA GLU A 42 1.14 -12.15 -4.90
C GLU A 42 0.44 -11.51 -3.69
N ASP A 43 0.46 -10.17 -3.60
CA ASP A 43 -0.26 -9.43 -2.56
C ASP A 43 -1.77 -9.45 -2.78
N VAL A 44 -2.22 -9.41 -4.04
CA VAL A 44 -3.63 -9.53 -4.41
C VAL A 44 -4.15 -10.93 -4.06
N ASP A 45 -3.36 -11.96 -4.37
CA ASP A 45 -3.68 -13.34 -4.02
C ASP A 45 -3.76 -13.53 -2.50
N ARG A 46 -2.77 -13.03 -1.76
CA ARG A 46 -2.79 -13.05 -0.29
C ARG A 46 -4.00 -12.33 0.29
N LEU A 47 -4.35 -11.17 -0.25
CA LEU A 47 -5.53 -10.43 0.17
C LEU A 47 -6.82 -11.23 -0.10
N HIS A 48 -6.89 -11.93 -1.24
CA HIS A 48 -8.01 -12.79 -1.57
C HIS A 48 -8.15 -13.97 -0.61
N GLU A 49 -7.05 -14.64 -0.27
CA GLU A 49 -7.03 -15.76 0.68
C GLU A 49 -7.48 -15.33 2.08
N LEU A 50 -7.00 -14.18 2.57
CA LEU A 50 -7.43 -13.62 3.85
C LEU A 50 -8.92 -13.30 3.84
N TRP A 51 -9.42 -12.74 2.74
CA TRP A 51 -10.84 -12.47 2.58
C TRP A 51 -11.67 -13.75 2.62
N LEU A 52 -11.31 -14.79 1.84
CA LEU A 52 -12.00 -16.09 1.86
C LEU A 52 -12.06 -16.68 3.27
N LYS A 53 -10.92 -16.69 3.97
CA LYS A 53 -10.82 -17.20 5.34
C LYS A 53 -11.81 -16.49 6.27
N LEU A 54 -11.89 -15.17 6.20
CA LEU A 54 -12.77 -14.37 7.05
C LEU A 54 -14.25 -14.53 6.66
N THR A 55 -14.57 -14.67 5.36
CA THR A 55 -15.95 -14.88 4.91
C THR A 55 -16.47 -16.28 5.21
N GLU A 56 -15.61 -17.31 5.10
CA GLU A 56 -16.01 -18.72 5.22
C GLU A 56 -15.94 -19.23 6.65
N ARG A 57 -14.94 -18.81 7.44
CA ARG A 57 -14.69 -19.37 8.77
C ARG A 57 -15.22 -18.53 9.92
N ASP A 58 -15.29 -17.21 9.73
CA ASP A 58 -15.65 -16.25 10.79
C ASP A 58 -17.05 -15.64 10.59
N ASP A 59 -17.88 -16.25 9.72
CA ASP A 59 -19.28 -15.89 9.43
C ASP A 59 -19.53 -14.39 9.13
N MET A 60 -18.51 -13.71 8.60
CA MET A 60 -18.62 -12.31 8.17
C MET A 60 -19.54 -12.16 6.94
N GLY A 61 -19.71 -13.27 6.19
CA GLY A 61 -20.63 -13.39 5.05
C GLY A 61 -20.36 -12.40 3.92
N ALA A 62 -21.35 -12.22 3.04
CA ALA A 62 -21.26 -11.38 1.84
C ALA A 62 -21.08 -9.87 2.10
N ARG A 63 -21.03 -9.45 3.37
CA ARG A 63 -20.85 -8.03 3.75
C ARG A 63 -19.39 -7.60 3.82
N LEU A 64 -18.46 -8.55 3.92
CA LEU A 64 -17.03 -8.25 3.94
C LEU A 64 -16.50 -8.05 2.53
N HIS A 65 -15.74 -6.98 2.31
CA HIS A 65 -15.07 -6.69 1.04
C HIS A 65 -13.55 -6.69 1.25
N HIS A 66 -12.76 -6.87 0.18
CA HIS A 66 -11.29 -6.78 0.25
C HIS A 66 -10.81 -5.44 0.84
N ARG A 67 -11.50 -4.33 0.51
CA ARG A 67 -11.20 -2.99 1.08
C ARG A 67 -11.31 -2.93 2.61
N ASP A 68 -12.18 -3.76 3.20
CA ASP A 68 -12.38 -3.77 4.65
C ASP A 68 -11.21 -4.49 5.33
N VAL A 69 -10.73 -5.59 4.73
CA VAL A 69 -9.52 -6.30 5.16
C VAL A 69 -8.30 -5.38 5.10
N VAL A 70 -8.11 -4.70 3.95
CA VAL A 70 -7.04 -3.69 3.80
C VAL A 70 -7.18 -2.58 4.83
N GLY A 71 -8.38 -2.05 5.04
CA GLY A 71 -8.62 -1.00 6.02
C GLY A 71 -8.26 -1.41 7.46
N VAL A 72 -8.56 -2.66 7.86
CA VAL A 72 -8.16 -3.20 9.17
C VAL A 72 -6.65 -3.38 9.25
N ALA A 73 -6.01 -3.91 8.21
CA ALA A 73 -4.56 -4.10 8.16
C ALA A 73 -3.82 -2.76 8.30
N LEU A 74 -4.26 -1.72 7.59
CA LEU A 74 -3.66 -0.38 7.68
C LEU A 74 -3.83 0.23 9.09
N ARG A 75 -5.00 0.10 9.72
CA ARG A 75 -5.20 0.57 11.11
C ARG A 75 -4.39 -0.22 12.14
N ARG A 76 -4.07 -1.49 11.88
CA ARG A 76 -3.16 -2.29 12.70
C ARG A 76 -1.73 -1.77 12.53
N MET A 77 -1.27 -1.66 11.29
CA MET A 77 0.05 -1.12 10.96
C MET A 77 0.30 0.26 11.59
N GLN A 78 -0.68 1.17 11.54
CA GLN A 78 -0.56 2.47 12.18
C GLN A 78 -0.36 2.36 13.71
N ARG A 79 -1.14 1.49 14.37
CA ARG A 79 -0.99 1.26 15.81
C ARG A 79 0.35 0.63 16.15
N ASP A 80 0.82 -0.31 15.34
CA ASP A 80 2.10 -1.00 15.58
C ASP A 80 3.29 -0.05 15.37
N LEU A 81 3.17 0.91 14.45
CA LEU A 81 4.16 1.99 14.28
C LEU A 81 4.20 2.98 15.45
N ASP A 82 3.10 3.14 16.17
CA ASP A 82 2.99 4.00 17.36
C ASP A 82 3.22 3.23 18.67
N SER A 83 3.51 1.91 18.61
CA SER A 83 3.74 1.05 19.77
C SER A 83 5.22 0.71 19.96
N THR A 84 5.52 -0.15 20.95
CA THR A 84 6.85 -0.74 21.14
C THR A 84 7.29 -1.65 19.98
N ASP A 85 6.37 -2.06 19.11
CA ASP A 85 6.63 -2.97 17.99
C ASP A 85 7.18 -2.25 16.76
N ARG A 86 7.28 -0.91 16.81
CA ARG A 86 7.74 -0.06 15.71
C ARG A 86 9.05 -0.54 15.09
N GLU A 87 10.03 -0.94 15.90
CA GLU A 87 11.33 -1.39 15.38
C GLU A 87 11.21 -2.67 14.55
N GLN A 88 10.39 -3.61 15.00
CA GLN A 88 10.10 -4.84 14.27
C GLN A 88 9.40 -4.55 12.94
N VAL A 89 8.37 -3.69 12.97
CA VAL A 89 7.65 -3.26 11.77
C VAL A 89 8.60 -2.63 10.73
N ILE A 90 9.51 -1.77 11.17
CA ILE A 90 10.50 -1.15 10.29
C ILE A 90 11.48 -2.20 9.72
N GLU A 91 11.87 -3.19 10.50
CA GLU A 91 12.75 -4.26 10.03
C GLU A 91 12.07 -5.15 8.99
N ASP A 92 10.79 -5.47 9.17
CA ASP A 92 10.05 -6.25 8.19
C ASP A 92 9.87 -5.45 6.88
N LEU A 93 9.59 -4.15 6.94
CA LEU A 93 9.59 -3.28 5.76
C LEU A 93 10.93 -3.25 5.03
N ARG A 94 12.05 -3.29 5.76
CA ARG A 94 13.38 -3.35 5.14
C ARG A 94 13.63 -4.67 4.41
N LYS A 95 13.06 -5.77 4.87
CA LYS A 95 13.17 -7.06 4.18
C LYS A 95 12.40 -7.03 2.87
N GLU A 96 11.17 -6.49 2.88
CA GLU A 96 10.36 -6.33 1.67
C GLU A 96 11.07 -5.47 0.61
N LEU A 97 11.66 -4.33 1.02
CA LEU A 97 12.42 -3.44 0.11
C LEU A 97 13.67 -4.09 -0.50
N ARG A 98 14.17 -5.21 0.05
CA ARG A 98 15.33 -5.94 -0.48
C ARG A 98 14.93 -7.07 -1.44
N HIS A 99 13.64 -7.36 -1.54
CA HIS A 99 13.07 -8.33 -2.47
C HIS A 99 12.63 -7.71 -3.81
N GLU A 100 12.82 -6.40 -4.00
CA GLU A 100 12.86 -5.67 -5.29
C GLU A 100 14.23 -5.76 -5.97
#